data_AF-E0XQG5-F1
#
_entry.id   AF-E0XQG5-F1
#
_cell.length_a   1.000
_cell.length_b   1.000
_cell.length_c   1.000
_cell.angle_alpha   90.00
_cell.angle_beta   90.00
_cell.angle_gamma   90.00
#
_symmetry.space_group_name_H-M   'P 1'
#
loop_
_entity.id
_entity.type
_entity.pdbx_description
1 polymer ?
#
loop_
_entity_poly.entity_id
_entity_poly.type
_entity_poly.pdbx_seq_one_letter_code
_entity_poly.pdbx_strand_id
1 'polypeptide(L)'
;MYASVMVCLGLWGLLLAALNMVGMIHPNYHVSWGGLLTFEATNAAFGEAKDGFHFEVLGDTIFIAGCAGLIALGTRTINRHKPVADWFRGLVINDTWTALNDTSVAGGQRTMAAWCLLLGLAFYLYFGIVSQGWIDVGVYSVTIALMAAGVALDHASRVPEGDENID
;
A
#
# COMPACT_ATOMS: atom_id res chain seq x y z
N MET A 1 -13.98 -1.41 -4.62
CA MET A 1 -12.57 -1.84 -4.48
C MET A 1 -11.61 -0.85 -5.11
N TYR A 2 -11.68 -0.59 -6.43
CA TYR A 2 -10.71 0.27 -7.15
C TYR A 2 -10.52 1.68 -6.59
N ALA A 3 -11.59 2.34 -6.14
CA ALA A 3 -11.48 3.68 -5.57
C ALA A 3 -10.67 3.73 -4.27
N SER A 4 -10.79 2.72 -3.39
CA SER A 4 -9.96 2.61 -2.18
C SER A 4 -8.49 2.42 -2.54
N VAL A 5 -8.20 1.58 -3.55
CA VAL A 5 -6.85 1.33 -4.03
C VAL A 5 -6.20 2.62 -4.55
N MET A 6 -6.93 3.44 -5.31
CA MET A 6 -6.42 4.75 -5.78
C MET A 6 -6.04 5.66 -4.61
N VAL A 7 -6.87 5.75 -3.57
CA VAL A 7 -6.56 6.58 -2.39
C VAL A 7 -5.35 6.02 -1.64
N CYS A 8 -5.31 4.71 -1.37
CA CYS A 8 -4.20 4.09 -0.65
C CYS A 8 -2.87 4.20 -1.42
N LEU A 9 -2.87 3.94 -2.72
CA LEU A 9 -1.68 4.09 -3.58
C LEU A 9 -1.22 5.53 -3.67
N GLY A 10 -2.14 6.49 -3.78
CA GLY A 10 -1.81 7.91 -3.80
C GLY A 10 -1.20 8.37 -2.47
N LEU A 11 -1.79 8.00 -1.32
CA LEU A 11 -1.25 8.34 0.00
C LEU A 11 0.12 7.71 0.23
N TRP A 12 0.29 6.45 -0.17
CA TRP A 12 1.57 5.76 -0.09
C TRP A 12 2.62 6.40 -1.00
N GLY A 13 2.28 6.75 -2.24
CA GLY A 13 3.18 7.49 -3.13
C GLY A 13 3.60 8.85 -2.56
N LEU A 14 2.68 9.60 -1.94
CA LEU A 14 3.02 10.86 -1.26
C LEU A 14 3.94 10.65 -0.05
N LEU A 15 3.75 9.57 0.72
CA LEU A 15 4.67 9.19 1.78
C LEU A 15 6.07 8.93 1.22
N LEU A 16 6.19 8.16 0.15
CA LEU A 16 7.48 7.90 -0.50
C LEU A 16 8.11 9.17 -1.04
N ALA A 17 7.35 10.06 -1.69
CA ALA A 17 7.85 11.35 -2.16
C ALA A 17 8.40 12.18 -0.99
N ALA A 18 7.68 12.24 0.13
CA ALA A 18 8.15 12.95 1.32
C ALA A 18 9.44 12.35 1.87
N LEU A 19 9.50 11.01 2.01
CA LEU A 19 10.71 10.30 2.46
C LEU A 19 11.89 10.49 1.50
N ASN A 20 11.64 10.52 0.18
CA ASN A 20 12.66 10.78 -0.82
C ASN A 20 13.25 12.17 -0.67
N MET A 21 12.37 13.17 -0.48
CA MET A 21 12.77 14.57 -0.31
C MET A 21 13.60 14.78 0.95
N VAL A 22 13.33 14.08 2.05
CA VAL A 22 14.10 14.23 3.30
C VAL A 22 15.26 13.25 3.44
N GLY A 23 15.60 12.51 2.38
CA GLY A 23 16.71 11.54 2.40
C GLY A 23 16.46 10.30 3.26
N MET A 24 15.19 9.98 3.55
CA MET A 24 14.80 8.84 4.38
C MET A 24 14.29 7.63 3.60
N ILE A 25 14.25 7.69 2.27
CA ILE A 25 13.68 6.64 1.41
C ILE A 25 14.56 5.39 1.29
N HIS A 26 15.89 5.57 1.28
CA HIS A 26 16.89 4.51 1.14
C HIS A 26 18.26 5.02 1.61
N PRO A 27 19.12 4.18 2.23
CA PRO A 27 20.40 4.65 2.78
C PRO A 27 21.43 5.02 1.71
N ASN A 28 21.37 4.40 0.53
CA ASN A 28 22.45 4.48 -0.47
C ASN A 28 22.13 5.30 -1.71
N TYR A 29 20.86 5.65 -1.95
CA TYR A 29 20.47 6.31 -3.19
C TYR A 29 19.22 7.18 -3.04
N HIS A 30 19.16 8.22 -3.84
CA HIS A 30 17.98 9.07 -4.03
C HIS A 30 17.20 8.59 -5.25
N VAL A 31 15.87 8.66 -5.19
CA VAL A 31 15.00 8.23 -6.28
C VAL A 31 14.68 9.39 -7.19
N SER A 32 14.94 9.21 -8.48
CA SER A 32 14.34 10.04 -9.51
C SER A 32 13.03 9.38 -9.97
N TRP A 33 11.88 9.98 -9.64
CA TRP A 33 10.59 9.42 -10.08
C TRP A 33 10.43 9.44 -11.60
N GLY A 34 11.00 10.46 -12.27
CA GLY A 34 11.02 10.51 -13.72
C GLY A 34 11.77 9.33 -14.30
N GLY A 35 12.94 9.02 -13.77
CA GLY A 35 13.79 7.93 -14.23
C GLY A 35 13.17 6.59 -13.92
N LEU A 36 12.67 6.40 -12.71
CA LEU A 36 12.02 5.16 -12.29
C LEU A 36 10.79 4.84 -13.15
N LEU A 37 9.90 5.80 -13.37
CA LEU A 37 8.63 5.58 -14.08
C LEU A 37 8.78 5.55 -15.60
N THR A 38 9.86 6.10 -16.14
CA THR A 38 10.17 6.07 -17.59
C THR A 38 11.20 5.01 -17.96
N PHE A 39 11.58 4.13 -17.02
CA PHE A 39 12.63 3.12 -17.23
C PHE A 39 13.94 3.74 -17.73
N GLU A 40 14.35 4.80 -17.05
CA GLU A 40 15.56 5.59 -17.29
C GLU A 40 15.62 6.35 -18.62
N ALA A 41 14.49 6.48 -19.33
CA ALA A 41 14.44 7.24 -20.58
C ALA A 41 14.66 8.75 -20.38
N THR A 42 14.30 9.31 -19.23
CA THR A 42 14.47 10.75 -18.94
C THR A 42 15.75 11.07 -18.14
N ASN A 43 16.11 10.21 -17.19
CA ASN A 43 17.25 10.33 -16.28
C ASN A 43 17.44 8.99 -15.54
N ALA A 44 18.58 8.78 -14.89
CA ALA A 44 18.81 7.58 -14.08
C ALA A 44 17.76 7.45 -12.97
N ALA A 45 17.28 6.23 -12.70
CA ALA A 45 16.24 6.00 -11.68
C ALA A 45 16.77 6.17 -10.25
N PHE A 46 18.06 5.86 -10.05
CA PHE A 46 18.73 5.94 -8.76
C PHE A 46 19.97 6.82 -8.86
N GLY A 47 19.97 7.94 -8.14
CA GLY A 47 21.11 8.82 -7.97
C GLY A 47 21.84 8.57 -6.65
N GLU A 48 22.96 9.25 -6.44
CA GLU A 48 23.65 9.24 -5.13
C GLU A 48 22.72 9.74 -4.02
N ALA A 49 22.87 9.16 -2.83
CA ALA A 49 22.17 9.63 -1.64
C ALA A 49 22.37 11.13 -1.45
N LYS A 50 21.29 11.83 -1.08
CA LYS A 50 21.30 13.26 -0.82
C LYS A 50 21.11 13.49 0.68
N ASP A 51 22.05 14.24 1.28
CA ASP A 51 21.90 14.69 2.65
C ASP A 51 20.93 15.89 2.71
N GLY A 52 19.96 15.81 3.61
CA GLY A 52 18.98 16.87 3.83
C GLY A 52 17.86 16.92 2.80
N PHE A 53 17.22 18.08 2.66
CA PHE A 53 16.08 18.26 1.77
C PHE A 53 16.52 18.35 0.30
N HIS A 54 15.98 17.50 -0.57
CA HIS A 54 16.19 17.55 -2.01
C HIS A 54 14.86 17.44 -2.78
N PHE A 55 14.68 18.26 -3.81
CA PHE A 55 13.47 18.25 -4.64
C PHE A 55 13.83 18.38 -6.11
N GLU A 56 13.52 17.35 -6.89
CA GLU A 56 13.64 17.33 -8.34
C GLU A 56 12.42 17.99 -8.98
N VAL A 57 12.57 19.26 -9.36
CA VAL A 57 11.46 20.12 -9.80
C VAL A 57 10.51 19.47 -10.80
N LEU A 58 10.99 18.76 -11.83
CA LEU A 58 10.12 18.10 -12.80
C LEU A 58 9.60 16.75 -12.30
N GLY A 59 10.50 15.86 -11.89
CA GLY A 59 10.17 14.48 -11.51
C GLY A 59 9.24 14.41 -10.29
N ASP A 60 9.63 15.07 -9.20
CA ASP A 60 8.84 15.09 -7.97
C ASP A 60 7.49 15.79 -8.18
N THR A 61 7.44 16.92 -8.90
CA THR A 61 6.18 17.63 -9.16
C THR A 61 5.19 16.75 -9.90
N ILE A 62 5.62 16.07 -10.96
CA ILE A 62 4.75 15.19 -11.76
C ILE A 62 4.28 14.01 -10.91
N PHE A 63 5.18 13.38 -10.15
CA PHE A 63 4.84 12.25 -9.29
C PHE A 63 3.84 12.64 -8.20
N ILE A 64 4.10 13.71 -7.45
CA ILE A 64 3.22 14.24 -6.41
C ILE A 64 1.86 14.62 -6.99
N ALA A 65 1.83 15.29 -8.15
CA ALA A 65 0.59 15.64 -8.84
C ALA A 65 -0.21 14.39 -9.25
N GLY A 66 0.47 13.34 -9.72
CA GLY A 66 -0.13 12.05 -10.02
C GLY A 66 -0.76 11.40 -8.79
N CYS A 67 -0.02 11.35 -7.68
CA CYS A 67 -0.52 10.81 -6.41
C CYS A 67 -1.72 11.61 -5.86
N ALA A 68 -1.64 12.94 -5.89
CA ALA A 68 -2.74 13.81 -5.51
C ALA A 68 -3.97 13.61 -6.42
N GLY A 69 -3.76 13.41 -7.73
CA GLY A 69 -4.81 13.07 -8.69
C GLY A 69 -5.49 11.75 -8.36
N LEU A 70 -4.73 10.70 -8.01
CA LEU A 70 -5.28 9.41 -7.57
C LEU A 70 -6.14 9.56 -6.31
N ILE A 71 -5.67 10.32 -5.32
CA ILE A 71 -6.43 10.60 -4.09
C ILE A 71 -7.72 11.36 -4.44
N ALA A 72 -7.65 12.42 -5.24
CA ALA A 72 -8.82 13.23 -5.61
C ALA A 72 -9.87 12.41 -6.37
N LEU A 73 -9.44 11.59 -7.34
CA LEU A 73 -10.35 10.73 -8.10
C LEU A 73 -10.94 9.60 -7.24
N GLY A 74 -10.11 8.97 -6.40
CA GLY A 74 -10.53 7.90 -5.50
C GLY A 74 -11.54 8.39 -4.46
N THR A 75 -11.23 9.49 -3.77
CA THR A 75 -12.12 10.12 -2.77
C THR A 75 -13.42 10.59 -3.41
N ARG A 76 -13.38 11.23 -4.59
CA ARG A 76 -14.59 11.62 -5.33
C ARG A 76 -15.48 10.41 -5.64
N THR A 77 -14.89 9.29 -6.03
CA THR A 77 -15.62 8.06 -6.36
C THR A 77 -16.22 7.40 -5.12
N ILE A 78 -15.49 7.39 -4.00
CA ILE A 78 -15.99 6.92 -2.70
C ILE A 78 -17.18 7.77 -2.26
N ASN A 79 -17.04 9.09 -2.33
CA ASN A 79 -18.06 10.04 -1.85
C ASN A 79 -19.38 9.98 -2.62
N ARG A 80 -19.40 9.39 -3.83
CA ARG A 80 -20.63 9.12 -4.59
C ARG A 80 -21.49 8.02 -3.96
N HIS A 81 -20.90 7.12 -3.19
CA HIS A 81 -21.58 5.96 -2.61
C HIS A 81 -21.77 6.09 -1.10
N LYS A 82 -20.80 6.67 -0.40
CA LYS A 82 -20.86 6.94 1.04
C LYS A 82 -19.88 8.05 1.42
N PRO A 83 -20.15 8.81 2.50
CA PRO A 83 -19.23 9.84 2.98
C PRO A 83 -17.81 9.30 3.15
N VAL A 84 -16.80 10.08 2.74
CA VAL A 84 -15.39 9.70 2.88
C VAL A 84 -15.02 9.42 4.34
N ALA A 85 -15.62 10.13 5.29
CA ALA A 85 -15.44 9.89 6.72
C ALA A 85 -15.85 8.47 7.14
N ASP A 86 -16.95 7.96 6.58
CA ASP A 86 -17.45 6.61 6.88
C ASP A 86 -16.59 5.54 6.20
N TRP A 87 -16.10 5.81 4.98
CA TRP A 87 -15.10 4.95 4.35
C TRP A 87 -13.82 4.86 5.19
N PHE A 88 -13.31 6.00 5.67
CA PHE A 88 -12.10 6.05 6.51
C PHE A 88 -12.31 5.30 7.82
N ARG A 89 -13.45 5.51 8.50
CA ARG A 89 -13.83 4.73 9.68
C ARG A 89 -13.82 3.23 9.39
N GLY A 90 -14.31 2.80 8.23
CA GLY A 90 -14.29 1.39 7.82
C GLY A 90 -12.92 0.80 7.52
N LEU A 91 -11.86 1.62 7.37
CA LEU A 91 -10.48 1.12 7.30
C LEU A 91 -9.94 0.78 8.70
N VAL A 92 -10.37 1.52 9.72
CA VAL A 92 -9.89 1.39 11.10
C VAL A 92 -10.77 0.44 11.91
N ILE A 93 -12.09 0.57 11.77
CA ILE A 93 -13.10 -0.20 12.49
C ILE A 93 -13.66 -1.22 11.49
N ASN A 94 -13.05 -2.41 11.46
CA ASN A 94 -13.48 -3.51 10.61
C ASN A 94 -13.35 -4.87 11.31
N ASP A 95 -13.97 -5.89 10.72
CA ASP A 95 -13.91 -7.28 11.22
C ASP A 95 -12.50 -7.88 11.20
N THR A 96 -11.53 -7.27 10.49
CA THR A 96 -10.15 -7.78 10.43
C THR A 96 -9.54 -7.81 11.83
N TRP A 97 -9.82 -6.81 12.67
CA TRP A 97 -9.34 -6.78 14.05
C TRP A 97 -9.94 -7.89 14.91
N THR A 98 -11.24 -8.13 14.77
CA THR A 98 -11.92 -9.21 15.47
C THR A 98 -11.40 -10.57 15.01
N ALA A 99 -11.16 -10.73 13.71
CA ALA A 99 -10.64 -11.96 13.12
C ALA A 99 -9.23 -12.32 13.58
N LEU A 100 -8.41 -11.36 14.03
CA LEU A 100 -7.07 -11.62 14.56
C LEU A 100 -7.10 -12.44 15.86
N ASN A 101 -8.10 -12.21 16.71
CA ASN A 101 -8.13 -12.75 18.08
C ASN A 101 -9.23 -13.80 18.32
N ASP A 102 -10.25 -13.85 17.46
CA ASP A 102 -11.38 -14.76 17.63
C ASP A 102 -11.58 -15.65 16.40
N THR A 103 -11.07 -16.89 16.50
CA THR A 103 -11.21 -17.92 15.47
C THR A 103 -12.63 -18.49 15.39
N SER A 104 -13.45 -18.31 16.43
CA SER A 104 -14.83 -18.82 16.50
C SER A 104 -15.82 -17.94 15.75
N VAL A 105 -15.53 -16.65 15.64
CA VAL A 105 -16.39 -15.65 14.94
C VAL A 105 -15.97 -15.47 13.48
N ALA A 106 -14.68 -15.60 13.17
CA ALA A 106 -14.15 -15.35 11.83
C ALA A 106 -13.91 -16.64 11.03
N GLY A 107 -13.71 -17.79 11.69
CA GLY A 107 -13.23 -19.01 11.06
C GLY A 107 -11.72 -18.96 10.76
N GLY A 108 -11.08 -20.13 10.69
CA GLY A 108 -9.62 -20.22 10.56
C GLY A 108 -9.03 -19.51 9.34
N GLN A 109 -9.75 -19.50 8.21
CA GLN A 109 -9.31 -18.81 6.99
C GLN A 109 -9.33 -17.28 7.12
N ARG A 110 -10.36 -16.66 7.73
CA ARG A 110 -10.36 -15.19 7.95
C ARG A 110 -9.33 -14.77 8.98
N THR A 111 -9.09 -15.58 10.02
CA THR A 111 -8.00 -15.31 10.98
C THR A 111 -6.65 -15.35 10.29
N MET A 112 -6.37 -16.36 9.47
CA MET A 112 -5.12 -16.45 8.71
C MET A 112 -4.98 -15.29 7.72
N ALA A 113 -6.07 -14.91 7.04
CA ALA A 113 -6.11 -13.74 6.17
C ALA A 113 -5.72 -12.45 6.91
N ALA A 114 -6.31 -12.22 8.09
CA ALA A 114 -6.03 -11.05 8.91
C ALA A 114 -4.57 -10.99 9.37
N TRP A 115 -3.98 -12.12 9.77
CA TRP A 115 -2.56 -12.21 10.13
C TRP A 115 -1.63 -11.95 8.94
N CYS A 116 -1.95 -12.50 7.76
CA CYS A 116 -1.19 -12.21 6.54
C CYS A 116 -1.17 -10.70 6.23
N LEU A 117 -2.32 -10.03 6.31
CA LEU A 117 -2.40 -8.57 6.09
C LEU A 117 -1.63 -7.79 7.16
N LEU A 118 -1.79 -8.15 8.44
CA LEU A 118 -1.14 -7.47 9.55
C LEU A 118 0.38 -7.63 9.49
N LEU A 119 0.88 -8.85 9.30
CA LEU A 119 2.31 -9.13 9.21
C LEU A 119 2.92 -8.47 7.97
N GLY A 120 2.23 -8.47 6.83
CA GLY A 120 2.70 -7.78 5.63
C GLY A 120 2.90 -6.28 5.88
N LEU A 121 1.89 -5.62 6.46
CA LEU A 121 1.97 -4.19 6.79
C LEU A 121 3.04 -3.90 7.87
N ALA A 122 3.07 -4.69 8.94
CA ALA A 122 4.03 -4.52 10.04
C ALA A 122 5.48 -4.72 9.55
N PHE A 123 5.71 -5.72 8.70
CA PHE A 123 7.01 -5.98 8.10
C PHE A 123 7.46 -4.80 7.23
N TYR A 124 6.60 -4.30 6.34
CA TYR A 124 6.91 -3.14 5.49
C TYR A 124 7.28 -1.90 6.31
N LEU A 125 6.48 -1.58 7.34
CA LEU A 125 6.74 -0.43 8.21
C LEU A 125 8.01 -0.61 9.04
N TYR A 126 8.24 -1.79 9.60
CA TYR A 126 9.44 -2.07 10.40
C TYR A 126 10.72 -1.87 9.58
N PHE A 127 10.81 -2.49 8.40
CA PHE A 127 12.01 -2.35 7.55
C PHE A 127 12.13 -0.96 6.92
N GLY A 128 11.01 -0.31 6.59
CA GLY A 128 11.01 1.10 6.17
C GLY A 128 11.61 2.01 7.24
N ILE A 129 11.18 1.86 8.50
CA ILE A 129 11.63 2.73 9.59
C ILE A 129 13.06 2.40 10.06
N VAL A 130 13.36 1.11 10.28
CA VAL A 130 14.62 0.69 10.90
C VAL A 130 15.78 0.66 9.91
N SER A 131 15.51 0.29 8.66
CA SER A 131 16.54 0.06 7.64
C SER A 131 16.44 1.01 6.45
N GLN A 132 15.54 2.01 6.51
CA GLN A 132 15.22 2.86 5.36
C GLN A 132 14.88 2.01 4.11
N GLY A 133 14.23 0.86 4.30
CA GLY A 133 13.94 -0.11 3.24
C GLY A 133 12.67 0.21 2.43
N TRP A 134 12.28 1.49 2.34
CA TRP A 134 10.97 1.87 1.80
C TRP A 134 10.79 1.49 0.34
N ILE A 135 11.87 1.41 -0.43
CA ILE A 135 11.82 0.99 -1.84
C ILE A 135 12.63 -0.27 -2.14
N ASP A 136 13.04 -0.99 -1.10
CA ASP A 136 13.81 -2.22 -1.25
C ASP A 136 12.95 -3.33 -1.86
N VAL A 137 13.47 -3.97 -2.92
CA VAL A 137 12.75 -5.01 -3.68
C VAL A 137 12.48 -6.24 -2.82
N GLY A 138 13.39 -6.59 -1.91
CA GLY A 138 13.21 -7.70 -0.96
C GLY A 138 12.11 -7.39 0.04
N VAL A 139 12.09 -6.17 0.60
CA VAL A 139 11.04 -5.71 1.51
C VAL A 139 9.68 -5.77 0.83
N TYR A 140 9.57 -5.29 -0.42
CA TYR A 140 8.34 -5.37 -1.19
C TYR A 140 7.91 -6.80 -1.49
N SER A 141 8.84 -7.68 -1.83
CA SER A 141 8.52 -9.06 -2.21
C SER A 141 7.84 -9.81 -1.07
N VAL A 142 8.36 -9.69 0.16
CA VAL A 142 7.74 -10.30 1.36
C VAL A 142 6.40 -9.64 1.67
N THR A 143 6.36 -8.30 1.63
CA THR A 143 5.14 -7.53 1.90
C THR A 143 4.02 -7.93 0.95
N ILE A 144 4.27 -7.95 -0.36
CA ILE A 144 3.22 -8.22 -1.35
C ILE A 144 2.79 -9.69 -1.33
N ALA A 145 3.69 -10.63 -1.05
CA ALA A 145 3.34 -12.03 -0.89
C ALA A 145 2.36 -12.24 0.27
N LEU A 146 2.64 -11.65 1.43
CA LEU A 146 1.76 -11.68 2.59
C LEU A 146 0.43 -10.96 2.33
N MET A 147 0.47 -9.76 1.75
CA MET A 147 -0.73 -8.99 1.46
C MET A 147 -1.64 -9.69 0.44
N ALA A 148 -1.06 -10.25 -0.63
CA ALA A 148 -1.80 -11.00 -1.64
C ALA A 148 -2.41 -12.29 -1.07
N ALA A 149 -1.65 -13.05 -0.27
CA ALA A 149 -2.17 -14.23 0.41
C ALA A 149 -3.33 -13.86 1.34
N GLY A 150 -3.21 -12.77 2.11
CA GLY A 150 -4.26 -12.28 2.98
C GLY A 150 -5.55 -11.92 2.23
N VAL A 151 -5.44 -11.14 1.14
CA VAL A 151 -6.59 -10.79 0.30
C VAL A 151 -7.23 -12.03 -0.35
N ALA A 152 -6.42 -12.99 -0.80
CA ALA A 152 -6.90 -14.22 -1.42
C ALA A 152 -7.65 -15.11 -0.40
N LEU A 153 -7.11 -15.27 0.81
CA LEU A 153 -7.75 -16.04 1.88
C LEU A 153 -9.04 -15.39 2.37
N ASP A 154 -9.09 -14.06 2.53
CA ASP A 154 -10.33 -13.37 2.91
C ASP A 154 -11.40 -13.54 1.84
N HIS A 155 -11.05 -13.44 0.54
CA HIS A 155 -12.00 -13.71 -0.53
C HIS A 155 -12.47 -15.17 -0.54
N ALA A 156 -11.55 -16.14 -0.44
CA ALA A 156 -11.88 -17.56 -0.43
C ALA A 156 -12.83 -17.91 0.71
N SER A 157 -12.64 -17.31 1.89
CA SER A 157 -13.48 -17.55 3.07
C SER A 157 -14.93 -17.05 2.95
N ARG A 158 -15.23 -16.24 1.92
CA ARG A 158 -16.56 -15.63 1.69
C ARG A 158 -17.30 -16.26 0.51
N VAL A 159 -16.72 -17.27 -0.14
CA VAL A 159 -17.38 -18.01 -1.20
C VAL A 159 -18.48 -18.88 -0.56
N PRO A 160 -19.74 -18.80 -1.02
CA PRO A 160 -20.80 -19.68 -0.53
C PRO A 160 -20.39 -21.14 -0.71
N GLU A 161 -20.76 -22.01 0.24
CA GLU A 161 -20.65 -23.46 0.03
C GLU A 161 -21.43 -23.80 -1.25
N GLY A 162 -20.77 -24.48 -2.19
CA GLY A 162 -21.43 -24.91 -3.42
C GLY A 162 -22.57 -25.85 -3.08
N ASP A 163 -23.69 -25.77 -3.80
CA ASP A 163 -24.75 -26.78 -3.71
C ASP A 163 -24.12 -28.15 -4.02
N GLU A 164 -23.83 -28.95 -3.00
CA GLU A 164 -23.41 -30.35 -3.14
C GLU A 164 -24.55 -31.26 -3.61
N ASN A 165 -25.69 -30.70 -4.03
CA ASN A 165 -26.84 -31.40 -4.57
C ASN A 165 -26.99 -31.17 -6.09
N ILE A 166 -25.96 -31.55 -6.85
CA ILE A 166 -26.14 -31.86 -8.27
C ILE A 166 -25.90 -33.36 -8.42
N ASP A 167 -26.98 -34.12 -8.19
CA ASP A 167 -27.26 -35.55 -8.46
C ASP A 167 -26.10 -36.57 -8.42
#